data_AF-A0A969VKJ6-F1
#
_entry.id   AF-A0A969VKJ6-F1
#
_cell.length_a   1.000
_cell.length_b   1.000
_cell.length_c   1.000
_cell.angle_alpha   90.00
_cell.angle_beta   90.00
_cell.angle_gamma   90.00
#
_symmetry.space_group_name_H-M   'P 1'
#
loop_
_entity.id
_entity.type
_entity.pdbx_description
1 polymer ?
#
loop_
_entity_poly.entity_id
_entity_poly.type
_entity_poly.pdbx_seq_one_letter_code
_entity_poly.pdbx_strand_id
1 'polypeptide(L)'
;MSRHNKIFMFVFCVGMTVLLFDYVKARQHIWHTLPDTFETTHISNLHILATGFGPSANETGFAVVHLSEAGAALIAGGGIPWLNTQPGGRLWPEWSATPVPRDDFWMGRPDSATGAAPDPTVRAVLDRYGHGVNLPTKLETAVDAALNAPGSFYAFGPGGLVTLIVPATRRAYVFYAG
;
A
#
# COMPACT_ATOMS: atom_id res chain seq x y z
N MET A 1 -26.27 -9.18 37.79
CA MET A 1 -25.10 -9.33 36.87
C MET A 1 -23.85 -9.55 37.72
N SER A 2 -23.20 -10.72 37.61
CA SER A 2 -22.04 -11.11 38.44
C SER A 2 -20.83 -10.19 38.25
N ARG A 3 -20.00 -10.00 39.29
CA ARG A 3 -18.75 -9.20 39.25
C ARG A 3 -17.80 -9.68 38.13
N HIS A 4 -17.82 -10.97 37.81
CA HIS A 4 -17.07 -11.57 36.71
C HIS A 4 -17.54 -11.06 35.33
N ASN A 5 -18.85 -10.91 35.11
CA ASN A 5 -19.39 -10.39 33.84
C ASN A 5 -19.00 -8.93 33.61
N LYS A 6 -18.87 -8.13 34.69
CA LYS A 6 -18.45 -6.73 34.59
C LYS A 6 -16.97 -6.58 34.21
N ILE A 7 -16.10 -7.43 34.76
CA ILE A 7 -14.66 -7.42 34.43
C ILE A 7 -14.44 -7.89 32.98
N PHE A 8 -15.10 -8.99 32.57
CA PHE A 8 -15.01 -9.47 31.20
C PHE A 8 -15.49 -8.43 30.18
N MET A 9 -16.63 -7.80 30.44
CA MET A 9 -17.16 -6.75 29.57
C MET A 9 -16.22 -5.55 29.49
N PHE A 10 -15.62 -5.14 30.61
CA PHE A 10 -14.66 -4.04 30.63
C PHE A 10 -13.39 -4.35 29.81
N VAL A 11 -12.77 -5.52 30.00
CA VAL A 11 -11.59 -5.94 29.24
C VAL A 11 -11.90 -6.04 27.75
N PHE A 12 -13.06 -6.61 27.39
CA PHE A 12 -13.51 -6.70 26.02
C PHE A 12 -13.69 -5.32 25.38
N CYS A 13 -14.36 -4.38 26.06
CA CYS A 13 -14.54 -3.02 25.57
C CYS A 13 -13.20 -2.30 25.36
N VAL A 14 -12.28 -2.38 26.32
CA VAL A 14 -10.95 -1.76 26.20
C VAL A 14 -10.17 -2.36 25.02
N GLY A 15 -10.14 -3.70 24.90
CA GLY A 15 -9.48 -4.37 23.78
C GLY A 15 -10.05 -3.97 22.43
N MET A 16 -11.38 -3.89 22.31
CA MET A 16 -12.04 -3.45 21.08
C MET A 16 -11.73 -1.98 20.75
N THR A 17 -11.64 -1.10 21.74
CA THR A 17 -11.27 0.31 21.53
C THR A 17 -9.84 0.44 20.99
N VAL A 18 -8.89 -0.34 21.52
CA VAL A 18 -7.50 -0.35 21.04
C VAL A 18 -7.44 -0.82 19.59
N LEU A 19 -8.06 -1.96 19.28
CA LEU A 19 -8.10 -2.50 17.91
C LEU A 19 -8.76 -1.52 16.91
N LEU A 20 -9.85 -0.88 17.31
CA LEU A 20 -10.52 0.11 16.47
C LEU A 20 -9.64 1.35 16.25
N PHE A 21 -8.94 1.81 17.28
CA PHE A 21 -8.05 2.96 17.18
C PHE A 21 -6.88 2.70 16.23
N ASP A 22 -6.27 1.53 16.31
CA ASP A 22 -5.19 1.12 15.39
C ASP A 22 -5.70 1.00 13.95
N TYR A 23 -6.88 0.39 13.76
CA TYR A 23 -7.52 0.31 12.45
C TYR A 23 -7.83 1.70 11.84
N VAL A 24 -8.36 2.63 12.65
CA VAL A 24 -8.67 3.99 12.20
C VAL A 24 -7.39 4.75 11.84
N LYS A 25 -6.35 4.64 12.66
CA LYS A 25 -5.05 5.27 12.39
C LYS A 25 -4.42 4.78 11.10
N ALA A 26 -4.37 3.46 10.90
CA ALA A 26 -3.89 2.85 9.69
C ALA A 26 -4.66 3.34 8.46
N ARG A 27 -5.99 3.33 8.54
CA ARG A 27 -6.85 3.80 7.46
C ARG A 27 -6.63 5.28 7.15
N GLN A 28 -6.46 6.12 8.18
CA GLN A 28 -6.15 7.54 8.01
C GLN A 28 -4.77 7.74 7.38
N HIS A 29 -3.76 6.98 7.82
CA HIS A 29 -2.43 7.03 7.25
C HIS A 29 -2.47 6.75 5.75
N ILE A 30 -3.10 5.64 5.31
CA ILE A 30 -3.28 5.32 3.90
C ILE A 30 -4.07 6.41 3.17
N TRP A 31 -5.15 6.92 3.77
CA TRP A 31 -5.97 7.96 3.14
C TRP A 31 -5.15 9.20 2.77
N HIS A 32 -4.21 9.59 3.62
CA HIS A 32 -3.35 10.75 3.41
C HIS A 32 -2.09 10.45 2.59
N THR A 33 -1.88 9.21 2.12
CA THR A 33 -0.77 8.93 1.20
C THR A 33 -1.02 9.51 -0.18
N LEU A 34 -2.26 9.48 -0.67
CA LEU A 34 -2.60 10.03 -1.99
C LEU A 34 -2.98 11.52 -1.89
N PRO A 35 -2.57 12.36 -2.87
CA PRO A 35 -3.04 13.73 -3.01
C PRO A 35 -4.57 13.79 -3.10
N ASP A 36 -5.18 14.80 -2.48
CA ASP A 36 -6.63 15.04 -2.56
C ASP A 36 -7.09 15.25 -4.02
N THR A 37 -6.20 15.72 -4.90
CA THR A 37 -6.44 15.89 -6.34
C THR A 37 -6.68 14.59 -7.09
N PHE A 38 -6.39 13.43 -6.48
CA PHE A 38 -6.71 12.12 -7.05
C PHE A 38 -8.18 11.73 -6.85
N GLU A 39 -8.95 12.52 -6.10
CA GLU A 39 -10.38 12.29 -5.82
C GLU A 39 -10.67 10.89 -5.30
N THR A 40 -9.99 10.53 -4.21
CA THR A 40 -10.18 9.24 -3.54
C THR A 40 -11.61 9.12 -3.00
N THR A 41 -12.27 8.01 -3.32
CA THR A 41 -13.66 7.73 -2.90
C THR A 41 -13.75 6.85 -1.66
N HIS A 42 -13.00 5.74 -1.63
CA HIS A 42 -12.96 4.84 -0.48
C HIS A 42 -11.72 3.94 -0.47
N ILE A 43 -11.45 3.31 0.68
CA ILE A 43 -10.41 2.29 0.86
C ILE A 43 -11.08 0.94 1.07
N SER A 44 -10.53 -0.10 0.45
CA SER A 44 -10.95 -1.50 0.60
C SER A 44 -9.73 -2.42 0.72
N ASN A 45 -9.94 -3.66 1.16
CA ASN A 45 -8.89 -4.67 1.29
C ASN A 45 -7.68 -4.13 2.07
N LEU A 46 -7.93 -3.55 3.25
CA LEU A 46 -6.88 -3.12 4.14
C LEU A 46 -6.34 -4.34 4.89
N HIS A 47 -5.10 -4.72 4.60
CA HIS A 47 -4.38 -5.80 5.28
C HIS A 47 -3.16 -5.21 5.94
N ILE A 48 -3.02 -5.38 7.25
CA ILE A 48 -1.88 -4.90 8.03
C ILE A 48 -1.44 -6.00 8.96
N LEU A 49 -0.13 -6.23 8.98
CA LEU A 49 0.54 -7.09 9.92
C LEU A 49 1.63 -6.29 10.62
N ALA A 50 1.52 -6.17 11.94
CA ALA A 50 2.57 -5.63 12.80
C ALA A 50 3.15 -6.79 13.62
N THR A 51 4.44 -7.08 13.46
CA THR A 51 5.11 -8.21 14.17
C THR A 51 5.95 -7.76 15.36
N GLY A 52 5.96 -6.47 15.71
CA GLY A 52 6.70 -5.92 16.86
C GLY A 52 5.88 -4.99 17.78
N PHE A 53 6.43 -4.71 18.96
CA PHE A 53 5.92 -3.70 19.90
C PHE A 53 6.91 -2.53 20.01
N GLY A 54 6.46 -1.30 19.76
CA GLY A 54 7.25 -0.07 19.92
C GLY A 54 7.51 0.70 18.61
N PRO A 55 8.13 1.89 18.67
CA PRO A 55 8.51 2.66 17.49
C PRO A 55 9.53 1.86 16.65
N SER A 56 9.31 1.77 15.33
CA SER A 56 10.00 0.86 14.40
C SER A 56 9.55 -0.61 14.44
N ALA A 57 8.36 -0.90 14.95
CA ALA A 57 7.74 -2.22 14.77
C ALA A 57 7.62 -2.56 13.29
N ASN A 58 8.07 -3.74 12.91
CA ASN A 58 8.02 -4.20 11.52
C ASN A 58 6.55 -4.30 11.09
N GLU A 59 6.10 -3.39 10.23
CA GLU A 59 4.74 -3.28 9.73
C GLU A 59 4.73 -3.53 8.22
N THR A 60 3.90 -4.48 7.82
CA THR A 60 3.64 -4.78 6.42
C THR A 60 2.18 -4.48 6.14
N GLY A 61 1.92 -3.68 5.11
CA GLY A 61 0.60 -3.18 4.80
C GLY A 61 0.27 -3.25 3.33
N PHE A 62 -1.02 -3.46 3.04
CA PHE A 62 -1.60 -3.39 1.71
C PHE A 62 -2.98 -2.75 1.79
N ALA A 63 -3.30 -1.89 0.83
CA ALA A 63 -4.61 -1.29 0.68
C ALA A 63 -4.96 -1.05 -0.80
N VAL A 64 -6.24 -1.17 -1.12
CA VAL A 64 -6.80 -0.70 -2.40
C VAL A 64 -7.55 0.60 -2.15
N VAL A 65 -7.10 1.65 -2.80
CA VAL A 65 -7.72 2.97 -2.80
C VAL A 65 -8.46 3.17 -4.10
N HIS A 66 -9.74 3.54 -4.03
CA HIS A 66 -10.59 3.71 -5.20
C HIS A 66 -10.64 5.17 -5.61
N LEU A 67 -10.39 5.42 -6.89
CA LEU A 67 -10.39 6.74 -7.49
C LEU A 67 -11.77 7.07 -8.05
N SER A 68 -12.14 8.34 -8.04
CA SER A 68 -13.28 8.80 -8.83
C SER A 68 -12.98 8.61 -10.33
N GLU A 69 -14.03 8.64 -11.14
CA GLU A 69 -13.87 8.64 -12.60
C GLU A 69 -13.10 9.87 -13.09
N ALA A 70 -13.38 11.04 -12.52
CA ALA A 70 -12.67 12.28 -12.86
C ALA A 70 -11.20 12.23 -12.45
N GLY A 71 -10.88 11.74 -11.25
CA GLY A 71 -9.51 11.57 -10.78
C GLY A 71 -8.71 10.61 -11.67
N ALA A 72 -9.30 9.46 -12.01
CA ALA A 72 -8.66 8.50 -12.93
C ALA A 72 -8.44 9.08 -14.34
N ALA A 73 -9.40 9.86 -14.86
CA ALA A 73 -9.27 10.51 -16.16
C ALA A 73 -8.17 11.59 -16.16
N LEU A 74 -8.07 12.39 -15.09
CA LEU A 74 -7.00 13.38 -14.92
C LEU A 74 -5.62 12.71 -14.89
N ILE A 75 -5.47 11.63 -14.12
CA ILE A 75 -4.21 10.88 -14.06
C ILE A 75 -3.86 10.28 -15.43
N ALA A 76 -4.82 9.65 -16.10
CA ALA A 76 -4.59 9.03 -17.41
C ALA A 76 -4.22 10.06 -18.49
N GLY A 77 -4.89 11.22 -18.51
CA GLY A 77 -4.64 12.28 -19.50
C GLY A 77 -3.38 13.09 -19.20
N GLY A 78 -3.03 13.28 -17.93
CA GLY A 78 -1.88 14.08 -17.51
C GLY A 78 -0.56 13.29 -17.44
N GLY A 79 -0.63 11.99 -17.12
CA GLY A 79 0.53 11.10 -17.00
C GLY A 79 1.57 11.57 -15.98
N ILE A 80 2.83 11.14 -16.18
CA ILE A 80 3.96 11.49 -15.31
C ILE A 80 4.13 13.00 -15.11
N PRO A 81 4.07 13.86 -16.15
CA PRO A 81 4.23 15.30 -15.96
C PRO A 81 3.23 15.89 -14.98
N TRP A 82 1.95 15.53 -15.09
CA TRP A 82 0.91 15.98 -14.16
C TRP A 82 1.07 15.38 -12.77
N LEU A 83 1.44 14.09 -12.68
CA LEU A 83 1.66 13.43 -11.40
C LEU A 83 2.79 14.10 -10.59
N ASN A 84 3.87 14.51 -11.26
CA ASN A 84 5.00 15.21 -10.65
C ASN A 84 4.69 16.67 -10.23
N THR A 85 3.56 17.24 -10.65
CA THR A 85 3.11 18.57 -10.17
C THR A 85 2.18 18.50 -8.95
N GLN A 86 1.77 17.31 -8.52
CA GLN A 86 0.78 17.20 -7.45
C GLN A 86 1.36 17.48 -6.05
N PRO A 87 0.60 18.17 -5.17
CA PRO A 87 0.98 18.37 -3.78
C PRO A 87 1.02 17.01 -3.06
N GLY A 88 2.22 16.57 -2.70
CA GLY A 88 2.49 15.20 -2.26
C GLY A 88 3.91 14.72 -2.59
N GLY A 89 4.63 15.44 -3.46
CA GLY A 89 6.01 15.12 -3.88
C GLY A 89 7.05 14.96 -2.76
N ARG A 90 6.72 15.32 -1.50
CA ARG A 90 7.57 15.05 -0.33
C ARG A 90 7.50 13.61 0.16
N LEU A 91 6.37 12.92 -0.08
CA LEU A 91 6.25 11.48 0.13
C LEU A 91 6.63 10.70 -1.12
N TRP A 92 6.52 11.28 -2.32
CA TRP A 92 6.77 10.59 -3.58
C TRP A 92 7.71 11.42 -4.45
N PRO A 93 9.03 11.22 -4.31
CA PRO A 93 9.99 12.11 -4.94
C PRO A 93 9.89 12.10 -6.47
N GLU A 94 9.62 10.95 -7.10
CA GLU A 94 9.45 10.84 -8.55
C GLU A 94 8.46 9.73 -8.93
N TRP A 95 7.52 10.06 -9.82
CA TRP A 95 6.65 9.07 -10.47
C TRP A 95 7.30 8.47 -11.70
N SER A 96 7.06 7.16 -11.89
CA SER A 96 7.51 6.40 -13.04
C SER A 96 6.36 5.65 -13.70
N ALA A 97 6.49 5.37 -14.99
CA ALA A 97 5.54 4.53 -15.72
C ALA A 97 5.94 3.06 -15.61
N THR A 98 4.93 2.21 -15.51
CA THR A 98 5.09 0.75 -15.67
C THR A 98 5.38 0.40 -17.15
N PRO A 99 6.06 -0.72 -17.44
CA PRO A 99 6.51 -1.78 -16.52
C PRO A 99 7.62 -1.35 -15.56
N VAL A 100 7.62 -1.91 -14.34
CA VAL A 100 8.68 -1.70 -13.35
C VAL A 100 9.96 -2.43 -13.78
N PRO A 101 11.12 -1.74 -13.83
CA PRO A 101 12.40 -2.39 -14.10
C PRO A 101 12.76 -3.42 -13.02
N ARG A 102 13.35 -4.55 -13.41
CA ARG A 102 13.79 -5.59 -12.46
C ARG A 102 14.91 -5.12 -11.54
N ASP A 103 15.72 -4.18 -12.01
CA ASP A 103 16.85 -3.58 -11.31
C ASP A 103 16.49 -2.32 -10.52
N ASP A 104 15.19 -1.98 -10.43
CA ASP A 104 14.76 -0.85 -9.63
C ASP A 104 15.16 -1.05 -8.15
N PHE A 105 15.69 -0.01 -7.53
CA PHE A 105 16.40 -0.10 -6.25
C PHE A 105 15.51 -0.59 -5.10
N TRP A 106 14.20 -0.38 -5.21
CA TRP A 106 13.23 -0.83 -4.23
C TRP A 106 12.73 -2.25 -4.50
N MET A 107 13.17 -2.97 -5.54
CA MET A 107 12.77 -4.35 -5.78
C MET A 107 13.48 -5.38 -4.87
N GLY A 108 14.40 -4.93 -4.02
CA GLY A 108 15.12 -5.79 -3.07
C GLY A 108 16.46 -6.29 -3.64
N ARG A 109 17.14 -7.14 -2.87
CA ARG A 109 18.43 -7.69 -3.30
C ARG A 109 18.22 -8.86 -4.27
N PRO A 110 19.10 -9.03 -5.27
CA PRO A 110 19.12 -10.23 -6.09
C PRO A 110 19.19 -11.49 -5.23
N ASP A 111 18.57 -12.57 -5.71
CA ASP A 111 18.62 -13.87 -5.07
C ASP A 111 20.09 -14.30 -4.87
N SER A 112 20.43 -14.69 -3.64
CA SER A 112 21.82 -14.96 -3.26
C SER A 112 22.39 -16.24 -3.87
N ALA A 113 21.55 -17.15 -4.36
CA ALA A 113 21.95 -18.40 -4.99
C ALA A 113 22.10 -18.26 -6.52
N THR A 114 21.29 -17.42 -7.15
CA THR A 114 21.21 -17.28 -8.62
C THR A 114 21.74 -15.94 -9.14
N GLY A 115 21.86 -14.93 -8.28
CA GLY A 115 22.19 -13.56 -8.66
C GLY A 115 21.12 -12.87 -9.49
N ALA A 116 19.96 -13.50 -9.69
CA ALA A 116 18.87 -12.93 -10.48
C ALA A 116 18.13 -11.85 -9.70
N ALA A 117 17.85 -10.73 -10.35
CA ALA A 117 16.94 -9.73 -9.80
C ALA A 117 15.52 -10.31 -9.69
N PRO A 118 14.81 -10.04 -8.59
CA PRO A 118 13.45 -10.54 -8.40
C PRO A 118 12.50 -9.95 -9.44
N ASP A 119 11.47 -10.73 -9.83
CA ASP A 119 10.40 -10.21 -10.67
C ASP A 119 9.59 -9.12 -9.94
N PRO A 120 9.10 -8.09 -10.65
CA PRO A 120 8.27 -7.02 -10.08
C PRO A 120 6.91 -7.56 -9.63
N THR A 121 6.88 -8.06 -8.40
CA THR A 121 5.67 -8.62 -7.79
C THR A 121 5.35 -7.88 -6.50
N VAL A 122 4.08 -7.78 -6.18
CA VAL A 122 3.62 -7.24 -4.89
C VAL A 122 4.20 -8.05 -3.74
N ARG A 123 4.37 -9.36 -3.93
CA ARG A 123 4.95 -10.27 -2.95
C ARG A 123 6.42 -9.97 -2.65
N ALA A 124 7.21 -9.61 -3.66
CA ALA A 124 8.60 -9.20 -3.47
C ALA A 124 8.74 -7.98 -2.53
N VAL A 125 7.74 -7.10 -2.49
CA VAL A 125 7.70 -5.99 -1.53
C VAL A 125 7.18 -6.44 -0.18
N LEU A 126 6.02 -7.09 -0.13
CA LEU A 126 5.35 -7.46 1.13
C LEU A 126 6.14 -8.48 1.96
N ASP A 127 6.85 -9.39 1.31
CA ASP A 127 7.58 -10.46 2.00
C ASP A 127 9.04 -10.08 2.29
N ARG A 128 9.45 -8.83 2.02
CA ARG A 128 10.85 -8.37 2.11
C ARG A 128 11.55 -8.75 3.42
N TYR A 129 10.83 -8.67 4.53
CA TYR A 129 11.36 -8.96 5.87
C TYR A 129 10.79 -10.27 6.47
N GLY A 130 10.25 -11.16 5.63
CA GLY A 130 9.72 -12.46 6.06
C GLY A 130 8.35 -12.42 6.76
N HIS A 131 7.66 -11.28 6.70
CA HIS A 131 6.38 -11.04 7.38
C HIS A 131 5.32 -10.47 6.43
N GLY A 132 4.96 -11.25 5.41
CA GLY A 132 3.94 -10.87 4.43
C GLY A 132 2.52 -10.86 4.96
N VAL A 133 1.70 -9.96 4.42
CA VAL A 133 0.23 -10.08 4.50
C VAL A 133 -0.29 -11.03 3.43
N ASN A 134 -1.29 -11.85 3.77
CA ASN A 134 -1.94 -12.71 2.79
C ASN A 134 -2.95 -11.92 1.96
N LEU A 135 -2.75 -11.89 0.65
CA LEU A 135 -3.68 -11.28 -0.30
C LEU A 135 -4.52 -12.35 -1.00
N PRO A 136 -5.79 -12.05 -1.34
CA PRO A 136 -6.53 -12.86 -2.29
C PRO A 136 -5.78 -12.97 -3.62
N THR A 137 -5.66 -14.17 -4.18
CA THR A 137 -4.93 -14.43 -5.45
C THR A 137 -5.33 -13.49 -6.58
N LYS A 138 -6.63 -13.15 -6.68
CA LYS A 138 -7.12 -12.21 -7.71
C LYS A 138 -6.54 -10.80 -7.57
N LEU A 139 -6.28 -10.34 -6.35
CA LEU A 139 -5.68 -9.03 -6.10
C LEU A 139 -4.19 -9.07 -6.41
N GLU A 140 -3.48 -10.09 -5.95
CA GLU A 140 -2.06 -10.31 -6.24
C GLU A 140 -1.81 -10.32 -7.75
N THR A 141 -2.53 -11.17 -8.50
CA THR A 141 -2.42 -11.23 -9.96
C THR A 141 -2.74 -9.89 -10.63
N ALA A 142 -3.71 -9.12 -10.12
CA ALA A 142 -4.06 -7.82 -10.71
C ALA A 142 -2.97 -6.77 -10.49
N VAL A 143 -2.34 -6.76 -9.30
CA VAL A 143 -1.24 -5.84 -8.98
C VAL A 143 0.01 -6.23 -9.77
N ASP A 144 0.35 -7.50 -9.81
CA ASP A 144 1.50 -8.00 -10.58
C ASP A 144 1.33 -7.71 -12.07
N ALA A 145 0.14 -7.92 -12.63
CA ALA A 145 -0.15 -7.54 -14.01
C ALA A 145 0.04 -6.04 -14.24
N ALA A 146 -0.40 -5.19 -13.30
CA ALA A 146 -0.24 -3.74 -13.40
C ALA A 146 1.22 -3.28 -13.25
N LEU A 147 2.04 -3.97 -12.44
CA LEU A 147 3.48 -3.71 -12.31
C LEU A 147 4.25 -4.07 -13.58
N ASN A 148 3.81 -5.11 -14.30
CA ASN A 148 4.54 -5.68 -15.43
C ASN A 148 4.01 -5.27 -16.82
N ALA A 149 2.91 -4.51 -16.89
CA ALA A 149 2.31 -4.04 -18.13
C ALA A 149 2.26 -2.51 -18.19
N PRO A 150 2.33 -1.89 -19.38
CA PRO A 150 2.20 -0.44 -19.51
C PRO A 150 0.79 0.04 -19.15
N GLY A 151 0.68 1.34 -18.83
CA GLY A 151 -0.59 2.03 -18.58
C GLY A 151 -0.88 2.32 -17.10
N SER A 152 0.04 1.95 -16.21
CA SER A 152 0.01 2.28 -14.79
C SER A 152 1.18 3.18 -14.40
N PHE A 153 1.08 3.86 -13.26
CA PHE A 153 2.12 4.74 -12.73
C PHE A 153 2.48 4.31 -11.31
N TYR A 154 3.76 4.36 -10.95
CA TYR A 154 4.20 4.01 -9.61
C TYR A 154 5.16 5.05 -9.02
N ALA A 155 5.20 5.11 -7.70
CA ALA A 155 6.17 5.89 -6.95
C ALA A 155 6.63 5.10 -5.72
N PHE A 156 7.91 5.25 -5.40
CA PHE A 156 8.51 4.74 -4.17
C PHE A 156 8.77 5.88 -3.20
N GLY A 157 8.13 5.82 -2.03
CA GLY A 157 8.20 6.81 -0.98
C GLY A 157 8.98 6.38 0.26
N PRO A 158 9.08 7.27 1.26
CA PRO A 158 9.70 6.97 2.54
C PRO A 158 9.13 5.71 3.20
N GLY A 159 9.99 4.98 3.93
CA GLY A 159 9.56 3.82 4.73
C GLY A 159 9.19 2.58 3.91
N GLY A 160 9.60 2.49 2.64
CA GLY A 160 9.26 1.34 1.79
C GLY A 160 7.88 1.41 1.14
N LEU A 161 7.23 2.58 1.19
CA LEU A 161 5.90 2.81 0.63
C LEU A 161 5.91 2.79 -0.90
N VAL A 162 5.24 1.82 -1.50
CA VAL A 162 4.97 1.79 -2.93
C VAL A 162 3.53 2.21 -3.17
N THR A 163 3.35 3.17 -4.06
CA THR A 163 2.02 3.54 -4.59
C THR A 163 1.99 3.21 -6.07
N LEU A 164 1.02 2.40 -6.49
CA LEU A 164 0.79 2.02 -7.88
C LEU A 164 -0.63 2.45 -8.30
N ILE A 165 -0.72 3.40 -9.23
CA ILE A 165 -1.98 3.85 -9.80
C ILE A 165 -2.27 3.12 -11.10
N VAL A 166 -3.48 2.58 -11.21
CA VAL A 166 -4.02 1.90 -12.39
C VAL A 166 -5.28 2.63 -12.86
N PRO A 167 -5.15 3.67 -13.70
CA PRO A 167 -6.29 4.51 -14.10
C PRO A 167 -7.40 3.72 -14.77
N ALA A 168 -7.05 2.74 -15.61
CA ALA A 168 -8.00 1.88 -16.33
C ALA A 168 -8.98 1.14 -15.42
N THR A 169 -8.60 0.87 -14.17
CA THR A 169 -9.46 0.20 -13.18
C THR A 169 -9.95 1.14 -12.08
N ARG A 170 -9.59 2.43 -12.14
CA ARG A 170 -9.88 3.45 -11.11
C ARG A 170 -9.37 3.04 -9.73
N ARG A 171 -8.17 2.47 -9.67
CA ARG A 171 -7.56 1.99 -8.43
C ARG A 171 -6.16 2.56 -8.26
N ALA A 172 -5.81 2.82 -7.01
CA ALA A 172 -4.44 2.91 -6.56
C ALA A 172 -4.20 1.81 -5.52
N TYR A 173 -3.07 1.14 -5.62
CA TYR A 173 -2.60 0.14 -4.67
C TYR A 173 -1.51 0.78 -3.85
N VAL A 174 -1.65 0.71 -2.53
CA VAL A 174 -0.66 1.21 -1.58
C VAL A 174 -0.15 0.02 -0.79
N PHE A 175 1.15 -0.22 -0.83
CA PHE A 175 1.75 -1.37 -0.15
C PHE A 175 3.15 -1.06 0.33
N TYR A 176 3.54 -1.64 1.46
CA TYR A 176 4.81 -1.39 2.10
C TYR A 176 5.21 -2.55 3.00
N ALA A 177 6.52 -2.67 3.23
CA ALA A 177 7.10 -3.48 4.27
C ALA A 177 8.22 -2.64 4.91
N GLY A 178 8.12 -2.45 6.23
CA GLY A 178 9.04 -1.66 7.05
C GLY A 178 9.20 -2.27 8.43
#